data_AF-A0A2H0PB14-F1
#
_entry.id   AF-A0A2H0PB14-F1
#
_cell.length_a   1.000
_cell.length_b   1.000
_cell.length_c   1.000
_cell.angle_alpha   90.00
_cell.angle_beta   90.00
_cell.angle_gamma   90.00
#
_symmetry.space_group_name_H-M   'P 1'
#
loop_
_entity.id
_entity.type
_entity.pdbx_description
1 polymer ?
#
loop_
_entity_poly.entity_id
_entity_poly.type
_entity_poly.pdbx_seq_one_letter_code
_entity_poly.pdbx_strand_id
1 'polypeptide(L)'
;MDARALVFSVMMLISAADAAEPVPRDPFAAFLPRGVKTSVPREEIRGGGPPVDGIPALASPRKASAKEAGRALKPGDEVLGLELGGEAVAYPIRLLNWHELVNDEVGGVPV
;
A
#
# COMPACT_ATOMS: atom_id res chain seq x y z
N MET A 1 -19.95 -50.55 -14.47
CA MET A 1 -18.56 -50.96 -14.76
C MET A 1 -18.27 -50.42 -16.15
N ASP A 2 -17.47 -49.38 -16.41
CA ASP A 2 -16.42 -48.70 -15.63
C ASP A 2 -16.20 -47.30 -16.28
N ALA A 3 -16.60 -46.22 -15.61
CA ALA A 3 -15.75 -45.17 -15.04
C ALA A 3 -14.58 -44.65 -15.91
N ARG A 4 -14.72 -43.43 -16.44
CA ARG A 4 -13.66 -42.41 -16.45
C ARG A 4 -14.28 -41.03 -16.72
N ALA A 5 -14.71 -40.43 -15.62
CA ALA A 5 -15.24 -39.09 -15.52
C ALA A 5 -14.12 -38.06 -15.71
N LEU A 6 -14.34 -37.10 -16.60
CA LEU A 6 -13.57 -35.85 -16.60
C LEU A 6 -14.44 -34.79 -15.92
N VAL A 7 -14.33 -34.73 -14.59
CA VAL A 7 -15.01 -33.72 -13.77
C VAL A 7 -14.25 -32.40 -13.94
N PHE A 8 -14.86 -31.42 -14.59
CA PHE A 8 -14.41 -30.03 -14.56
C PHE A 8 -14.63 -29.48 -13.15
N SER A 9 -13.59 -29.56 -12.32
CA SER A 9 -13.60 -28.98 -10.99
C SER A 9 -13.37 -27.47 -11.09
N VAL A 10 -14.46 -26.69 -11.01
CA VAL A 10 -14.40 -25.25 -10.80
C VAL A 10 -13.90 -25.02 -9.37
N MET A 11 -12.61 -24.71 -9.24
CA MET A 11 -12.03 -24.31 -7.96
C MET A 11 -12.36 -22.83 -7.74
N MET A 12 -13.46 -22.59 -7.02
CA MET A 12 -13.83 -21.27 -6.53
C MET A 12 -12.81 -20.90 -5.44
N LEU A 13 -11.79 -20.11 -5.79
CA LEU A 13 -10.99 -19.41 -4.79
C LEU A 13 -11.90 -18.41 -4.10
N ILE A 14 -12.30 -18.72 -2.88
CA ILE A 14 -12.83 -17.72 -1.96
C ILE A 14 -11.65 -16.81 -1.63
N SER A 15 -11.60 -15.66 -2.29
CA SER A 15 -10.79 -14.54 -1.83
C SER A 15 -11.33 -14.20 -0.44
N ALA A 16 -10.57 -14.49 0.60
CA ALA A 16 -10.80 -13.87 1.89
C ALA A 16 -10.59 -12.37 1.65
N ALA A 17 -11.69 -11.63 1.57
CA ALA A 17 -11.63 -10.20 1.81
C ALA A 17 -11.08 -10.08 3.23
N ASP A 18 -9.91 -9.46 3.35
CA ASP A 18 -9.35 -9.07 4.64
C ASP A 18 -10.42 -8.28 5.36
N ALA A 19 -11.10 -8.92 6.31
CA ALA A 19 -12.15 -8.29 7.07
C ALA A 19 -11.43 -7.32 7.98
N ALA A 20 -11.49 -6.03 7.65
CA ALA A 20 -10.92 -4.98 8.48
C ALA A 20 -11.30 -5.24 9.94
N GLU A 21 -10.27 -5.43 10.78
CA GLU A 21 -10.43 -5.71 12.21
C GLU A 21 -11.36 -4.65 12.84
N PRO A 22 -12.25 -5.05 13.78
CA PRO A 22 -13.18 -4.11 14.40
C PRO A 22 -12.41 -2.97 15.06
N VAL A 23 -12.79 -1.73 14.74
CA VAL A 23 -12.14 -0.52 15.28
C VAL A 23 -12.21 -0.56 16.82
N PRO A 24 -11.06 -0.50 17.52
CA PRO A 24 -11.04 -0.51 18.98
C PRO A 24 -11.89 0.61 19.58
N ARG A 25 -12.48 0.37 20.75
CA ARG A 25 -13.27 1.37 21.48
C ARG A 25 -12.50 2.67 21.76
N ASP A 26 -11.17 2.57 21.85
CA ASP A 26 -10.21 3.68 21.84
C ASP A 26 -9.14 3.39 20.77
N PRO A 27 -9.29 3.89 19.54
CA PRO A 27 -8.35 3.60 18.44
C PRO A 27 -6.97 4.22 18.68
N PHE A 28 -6.86 5.15 19.64
CA PHE A 28 -5.62 5.83 19.97
C PHE A 28 -4.89 5.21 21.15
N ALA A 29 -5.48 4.25 21.88
CA ALA A 29 -4.89 3.70 23.10
C ALA A 29 -3.47 3.14 22.89
N ALA A 30 -3.17 2.61 21.70
CA ALA A 30 -1.86 2.08 21.34
C ALA A 30 -0.78 3.15 21.11
N PHE A 31 -1.16 4.37 20.67
CA PHE A 31 -0.20 5.43 20.28
C PHE A 31 -0.20 6.61 21.24
N LEU A 32 -1.35 6.86 21.86
CA LEU A 32 -1.58 7.85 22.87
C LEU A 32 -2.22 7.11 24.04
N PRO A 33 -1.47 6.59 25.01
CA PRO A 33 -2.07 6.02 26.21
C PRO A 33 -2.74 7.10 27.07
N ARG A 34 -3.70 6.71 27.91
CA ARG A 34 -4.34 7.65 28.85
C ARG A 34 -3.34 8.11 29.92
N GLY A 35 -3.49 9.35 30.38
CA GLY A 35 -2.63 9.95 31.41
C GLY A 35 -1.33 10.57 30.89
N VAL A 36 -1.06 10.51 29.57
CA VAL A 36 0.03 11.25 28.95
C VAL A 36 -0.35 12.73 28.83
N LYS A 37 0.56 13.62 29.20
CA LYS A 37 0.37 15.06 29.04
C LYS A 37 0.36 15.40 27.55
N THR A 38 -0.76 15.93 27.07
CA THR A 38 -0.91 16.42 25.69
C THR A 38 -0.98 17.95 25.67
N SER A 39 -0.57 18.56 24.56
CA SER A 39 -0.75 20.00 24.33
C SER A 39 -2.15 20.36 23.80
N VAL A 40 -2.89 19.34 23.33
CA VAL A 40 -4.25 19.46 22.80
C VAL A 40 -5.21 18.49 23.51
N PRO A 41 -6.51 18.78 23.59
CA PRO A 41 -7.51 17.89 24.19
C PRO A 41 -7.55 16.55 23.43
N ARG A 42 -7.47 15.42 24.14
CA ARG A 42 -7.37 14.08 23.53
C ARG A 42 -8.68 13.68 22.84
N GLU A 43 -9.78 14.12 23.40
CA GLU A 43 -11.16 13.79 23.03
C GLU A 43 -11.53 14.42 21.67
N GLU A 44 -10.79 15.45 21.27
CA GLU A 44 -10.93 16.13 19.99
C GLU A 44 -10.15 15.44 18.85
N ILE A 45 -9.25 14.50 19.17
CA ILE A 45 -8.49 13.75 18.16
C ILE A 45 -9.43 12.80 17.42
N ARG A 46 -9.45 12.90 16.08
CA ARG A 46 -10.26 12.05 15.19
C ARG A 46 -9.37 11.16 14.34
N GLY A 47 -9.85 9.95 14.03
CA GLY A 47 -9.13 9.01 13.19
C GLY A 47 -9.21 9.40 11.71
N GLY A 48 -8.15 9.14 10.95
CA GLY A 48 -8.08 9.44 9.51
C GLY A 48 -8.89 8.49 8.61
N GLY A 49 -9.46 7.42 9.16
CA GLY A 49 -10.22 6.40 8.43
C GLY A 49 -9.50 5.06 8.39
N PRO A 50 -8.36 4.93 7.68
CA PRO A 50 -7.57 3.71 7.69
C PRO A 50 -7.07 3.37 9.11
N PRO A 51 -7.04 2.09 9.49
CA PRO A 51 -6.33 1.65 10.69
C PRO A 51 -4.82 1.83 10.51
N VAL A 52 -4.08 1.59 11.59
CA VAL A 52 -2.62 1.49 11.53
C VAL A 52 -2.26 0.41 10.52
N ASP A 53 -1.32 0.73 9.62
CA ASP A 53 -0.89 -0.12 8.51
C ASP A 53 -2.02 -0.51 7.53
N GLY A 54 -3.16 0.20 7.57
CA GLY A 54 -4.32 -0.06 6.70
C GLY A 54 -4.14 0.33 5.23
N ILE A 55 -3.05 1.04 4.89
CA ILE A 55 -2.66 1.34 3.51
C ILE A 55 -1.36 0.58 3.23
N PRO A 56 -1.40 -0.50 2.44
CA PRO A 56 -0.24 -1.33 2.22
C PRO A 56 0.78 -0.63 1.32
N ALA A 57 2.01 -0.57 1.82
CA ALA A 57 3.15 -0.06 1.07
C ALA A 57 3.36 -0.84 -0.24
N LEU A 58 3.84 -0.14 -1.26
CA LEU A 58 4.32 -0.78 -2.47
C LEU A 58 5.72 -1.36 -2.19
N ALA A 59 5.77 -2.65 -1.88
CA ALA A 59 7.01 -3.36 -1.59
C ALA A 59 7.65 -3.93 -2.87
N SER A 60 8.94 -3.66 -3.08
CA SER A 60 9.74 -4.20 -4.20
C SER A 60 9.05 -4.03 -5.56
N PRO A 61 8.73 -2.80 -5.97
CA PRO A 61 8.00 -2.55 -7.21
C PRO A 61 8.76 -3.07 -8.43
N ARG A 62 8.01 -3.62 -9.39
CA ARG A 62 8.58 -3.88 -10.72
C ARG A 62 8.80 -2.56 -11.43
N LYS A 63 10.05 -2.26 -11.75
CA LYS A 63 10.44 -1.09 -12.54
C LYS A 63 10.18 -1.35 -14.02
N ALA A 64 9.73 -0.32 -14.73
CA ALA A 64 9.54 -0.33 -16.17
C ALA A 64 10.43 0.73 -16.81
N SER A 65 10.85 0.51 -18.07
CA SER A 65 11.58 1.55 -18.79
C SER A 65 10.68 2.79 -18.98
N ALA A 66 11.29 3.97 -19.13
CA ALA A 66 10.55 5.21 -19.40
C ALA A 66 9.61 5.08 -20.62
N LYS A 67 10.04 4.34 -21.65
CA LYS A 67 9.23 4.08 -22.86
C LYS A 67 7.99 3.23 -22.57
N GLU A 68 8.11 2.22 -21.71
CA GLU A 68 6.98 1.36 -21.32
C GLU A 68 6.03 2.11 -20.38
N ALA A 69 6.57 2.78 -19.36
CA ALA A 69 5.79 3.60 -18.43
C ALA A 69 5.03 4.72 -19.16
N GLY A 70 5.64 5.33 -20.19
CA GLY A 70 5.01 6.34 -21.04
C GLY A 70 3.74 5.89 -21.78
N ARG A 71 3.48 4.56 -21.88
CA ARG A 71 2.21 4.05 -22.41
C ARG A 71 1.05 4.15 -21.42
N ALA A 72 1.35 4.22 -20.12
CA ALA A 72 0.37 4.33 -19.04
C ALA A 72 0.23 5.75 -18.48
N LEU A 73 1.25 6.60 -18.69
CA LEU A 73 1.29 7.96 -18.19
C LEU A 73 0.58 8.98 -19.09
N LYS A 74 -0.14 9.87 -18.42
CA LYS A 74 -0.75 11.12 -18.87
C LYS A 74 0.28 12.17 -19.31
N PRO A 75 0.15 12.96 -20.40
CA PRO A 75 0.76 14.29 -20.39
C PRO A 75 0.25 15.07 -19.18
N GLY A 76 1.17 15.53 -18.31
CA GLY A 76 0.84 16.22 -17.06
C GLY A 76 0.68 15.31 -15.84
N ASP A 77 0.84 13.98 -15.95
CA ASP A 77 0.95 13.13 -14.77
C ASP A 77 2.22 13.52 -14.00
N GLU A 78 2.07 13.83 -12.71
CA GLU A 78 3.19 14.14 -11.82
C GLU A 78 3.88 12.87 -11.34
N VAL A 79 5.20 12.96 -11.17
CA VAL A 79 6.04 11.90 -10.65
C VAL A 79 6.95 12.44 -9.55
N LEU A 80 7.23 11.62 -8.56
CA LEU A 80 8.33 11.84 -7.62
C LEU A 80 9.59 11.17 -8.19
N GLY A 81 10.59 11.96 -8.53
CA GLY A 81 11.89 11.46 -9.02
C GLY A 81 12.87 11.22 -7.87
N LEU A 82 13.62 10.12 -7.95
CA LEU A 82 14.75 9.82 -7.07
C LEU A 82 15.93 9.38 -7.92
N GLU A 83 17.09 9.99 -7.68
CA GLU A 83 18.35 9.55 -8.25
C GLU A 83 19.31 9.20 -7.11
N LEU A 84 19.81 7.97 -7.12
CA LEU A 84 20.71 7.47 -6.10
C LEU A 84 21.64 6.41 -6.71
N GLY A 85 22.92 6.42 -6.35
CA GLY A 85 23.89 5.43 -6.85
C GLY A 85 24.01 5.35 -8.37
N GLY A 86 23.64 6.40 -9.10
CA GLY A 86 23.61 6.43 -10.58
C GLY A 86 22.37 5.77 -11.21
N GLU A 87 21.42 5.28 -10.40
CA GLU A 87 20.10 4.85 -10.86
C GLU A 87 19.09 5.97 -10.64
N ALA A 88 18.31 6.29 -11.67
CA ALA A 88 17.21 7.25 -11.60
C ALA A 88 15.87 6.52 -11.79
N VAL A 89 14.95 6.75 -10.86
CA VAL A 89 13.60 6.20 -10.86
C VAL A 89 12.56 7.31 -10.71
N ALA A 90 11.35 7.05 -11.19
CA ALA A 90 10.22 7.96 -11.07
C ALA A 90 8.97 7.20 -10.62
N TYR A 91 8.36 7.67 -9.53
CA TYR A 91 7.14 7.10 -8.95
C TYR A 91 5.95 8.01 -9.27
N PRO A 92 4.98 7.56 -10.08
CA PRO A 92 3.80 8.36 -10.38
C PRO A 92 2.99 8.68 -9.13
N ILE A 93 2.69 9.96 -8.89
CA ILE A 93 1.92 10.42 -7.71
C ILE A 93 0.57 9.71 -7.65
N ARG A 94 -0.07 9.50 -8.80
CA ARG A 94 -1.33 8.76 -8.88
C ARG A 94 -1.27 7.32 -8.37
N LEU A 95 -0.11 6.66 -8.38
CA LEU A 95 0.08 5.34 -7.76
C LEU A 95 0.37 5.49 -6.27
N LEU A 96 1.17 6.49 -5.90
CA LEU A 96 1.45 6.80 -4.50
C LEU A 96 0.20 7.21 -3.71
N ASN A 97 -0.80 7.82 -4.35
CA ASN A 97 -2.07 8.13 -3.70
C ASN A 97 -2.83 6.88 -3.22
N TRP A 98 -2.52 5.69 -3.77
CA TRP A 98 -3.14 4.42 -3.35
C TRP A 98 -2.26 3.60 -2.41
N HIS A 99 -0.94 3.79 -2.47
CA HIS A 99 0.03 2.97 -1.73
C HIS A 99 0.81 3.73 -0.66
N GLU A 100 0.73 5.06 -0.65
CA GLU A 100 1.29 6.10 0.26
C GLU A 100 2.79 6.01 0.64
N LEU A 101 3.41 4.85 0.45
CA LEU A 101 4.79 4.51 0.76
C LEU A 101 5.28 3.50 -0.30
N VAL A 102 6.56 3.62 -0.65
CA VAL A 102 7.27 2.62 -1.46
C VAL A 102 8.48 2.18 -0.66
N ASN A 103 8.68 0.86 -0.56
CA ASN A 103 9.93 0.28 -0.07
C ASN A 103 10.67 -0.30 -1.28
N ASP A 104 11.75 0.35 -1.70
CA ASP A 104 12.51 0.01 -2.91
C ASP A 104 14.01 -0.12 -2.61
N GLU A 105 14.77 -0.60 -3.58
CA GLU A 105 16.22 -0.51 -3.61
C GLU A 105 16.61 0.26 -4.86
N VAL A 106 17.28 1.40 -4.71
CA VAL A 106 17.68 2.29 -5.82
C VAL A 106 19.17 2.51 -5.75
N GLY A 107 19.89 2.17 -6.82
CA GLY A 107 21.34 2.31 -6.87
C GLY A 107 22.06 1.46 -5.81
N GLY A 108 21.46 0.34 -5.39
CA GLY A 108 21.98 -0.54 -4.34
C GLY A 108 21.74 -0.05 -2.90
N VAL A 109 20.88 0.96 -2.70
CA VAL A 109 20.52 1.48 -1.38
C VAL A 109 19.04 1.24 -1.11
N PRO A 110 18.68 0.58 0.01
CA PRO A 110 17.30 0.48 0.46
C PRO A 110 16.73 1.87 0.81
N VAL A 111 15.56 2.18 0.27
CA VAL A 111 14.84 3.45 0.45
C VAL A 111 13.37 3.25 0.77
#